data_AF-A0A221V1C4-F1
#
_entry.id   AF-A0A221V1C4-F1
#
_cell.length_a   1.000
_cell.length_b   1.000
_cell.length_c   1.000
_cell.angle_alpha   90.00
_cell.angle_beta   90.00
_cell.angle_gamma   90.00
#
_symmetry.space_group_name_H-M   'P 1'
#
loop_
_entity.id
_entity.type
_entity.pdbx_description
1 polymer ?
#
loop_
_entity_poly.entity_id
_entity_poly.type
_entity_poly.pdbx_seq_one_letter_code
_entity_poly.pdbx_strand_id
1 'polypeptide(L)' 'MSNTIEDILLDAHRHNKREELLAFLEKIRQKNPHRELTDLYQMAYEKVIKP' A
#
# COMPACT_ATOMS: atom_id res chain seq x y z
N MET A 1 8.30 8.04 -12.11
CA MET A 1 7.01 8.69 -11.80
C MET A 1 6.58 8.17 -10.44
N SER A 2 6.35 9.04 -9.47
CA SER A 2 5.85 8.64 -8.16
C SER A 2 4.38 8.28 -8.30
N ASN A 3 4.00 7.04 -8.00
CA ASN A 3 2.60 6.65 -7.99
C ASN A 3 1.93 7.35 -6.81
N THR A 4 0.79 7.98 -7.05
CA THR A 4 -0.02 8.53 -5.96
C THR A 4 -0.66 7.38 -5.17
N ILE A 5 -1.13 7.68 -3.95
CA ILE A 5 -1.89 6.70 -3.16
C ILE A 5 -3.14 6.23 -3.93
N GLU A 6 -3.76 7.11 -4.71
CA GLU A 6 -4.91 6.76 -5.56
C GLU A 6 -4.52 5.78 -6.67
N ASP A 7 -3.38 5.97 -7.32
CA ASP A 7 -2.87 5.02 -8.33
C ASP A 7 -2.63 3.64 -7.72
N ILE A 8 -2.01 3.60 -6.53
CA ILE A 8 -1.73 2.37 -5.78
C ILE A 8 -3.04 1.64 -5.42
N LEU A 9 -4.03 2.38 -4.93
CA LEU A 9 -5.34 1.83 -4.57
C LEU A 9 -6.13 1.35 -5.79
N LEU A 10 -6.09 2.11 -6.88
CA LEU A 10 -6.75 1.76 -8.13
C LEU A 10 -6.16 0.47 -8.71
N ASP A 11 -4.83 0.35 -8.71
CA ASP A 11 -4.15 -0.83 -9.21
C ASP A 11 -4.38 -2.03 -8.29
N ALA A 12 -4.29 -1.85 -6.97
CA ALA A 12 -4.64 -2.90 -6.01
C ALA A 12 -6.09 -3.37 -6.16
N HIS A 13 -7.01 -2.47 -6.49
CA HIS A 13 -8.40 -2.82 -6.79
C HIS A 13 -8.52 -3.62 -8.09
N ARG A 14 -7.84 -3.22 -9.17
CA ARG A 14 -7.81 -3.96 -10.45
C ARG A 14 -7.28 -5.37 -10.29
N HIS A 15 -6.35 -5.58 -9.36
CA HIS A 15 -5.80 -6.89 -9.02
C HIS A 15 -6.62 -7.67 -7.98
N ASN A 16 -7.77 -7.15 -7.51
CA ASN A 16 -8.57 -7.71 -6.41
C ASN A 16 -7.80 -7.89 -5.09
N LYS A 17 -6.69 -7.16 -4.89
CA LYS A 17 -5.85 -7.21 -3.69
C LYS A 17 -5.99 -5.97 -2.80
N ARG A 18 -7.03 -5.15 -3.02
CA ARG A 18 -7.25 -3.92 -2.25
C ARG A 18 -7.38 -4.19 -0.76
N GLU A 19 -8.15 -5.19 -0.37
CA GLU A 19 -8.33 -5.55 1.04
C GLU A 19 -7.03 -6.08 1.65
N GLU A 20 -6.28 -6.91 0.92
CA GLU A 20 -4.98 -7.42 1.35
C GLU A 20 -3.96 -6.29 1.55
N LEU A 21 -3.94 -5.31 0.63
CA LEU A 21 -3.11 -4.13 0.74
C LEU A 21 -3.46 -3.30 1.97
N LEU A 22 -4.75 -3.05 2.24
CA LEU A 22 -5.19 -2.31 3.42
C LEU A 22 -4.88 -3.06 4.73
N ALA A 23 -5.09 -4.37 4.76
CA ALA A 23 -4.75 -5.19 5.93
C ALA A 23 -3.25 -5.21 6.22
N PHE A 24 -2.41 -5.20 5.17
CA PHE A 24 -0.96 -5.07 5.34
C PHE A 24 -0.57 -3.65 5.78
N LEU A 25 -1.22 -2.63 5.21
CA LEU A 25 -1.02 -1.22 5.55
C LEU A 25 -1.26 -0.97 7.04
N GLU A 26 -2.33 -1.50 7.63
CA GLU A 26 -2.61 -1.36 9.06
C GLU A 26 -1.48 -1.94 9.92
N LYS A 27 -0.95 -3.12 9.55
CA LYS A 27 0.17 -3.76 10.27
C LYS A 27 1.44 -2.93 10.21
N ILE A 28 1.79 -2.39 9.03
CA ILE A 28 3.02 -1.60 8.88
C ILE A 28 2.88 -0.20 9.49
N ARG A 29 1.67 0.38 9.49
CA ARG A 29 1.39 1.68 10.11
C ARG A 29 1.55 1.63 11.63
N GLN A 30 1.11 0.55 12.26
CA GLN A 30 1.35 0.33 13.70
C GLN A 30 2.84 0.18 14.02
N LYS A 31 3.62 -0.45 13.14
CA LYS A 31 5.07 -0.62 13.31
C LYS A 31 5.88 0.63 12.98
N ASN A 32 5.37 1.50 12.11
CA ASN A 32 6.07 2.70 11.63
C ASN A 32 5.16 3.94 11.69
N PRO A 33 4.76 4.39 12.90
CA PRO A 33 3.80 5.48 13.05
C PRO A 33 4.32 6.85 12.58
N HIS A 34 5.65 7.01 12.48
CA HIS A 34 6.30 8.26 12.07
C HIS A 34 6.59 8.32 10.56
N ARG A 35 6.22 7.29 9.80
CA ARG A 35 6.49 7.24 8.36
C ARG A 35 5.35 7.88 7.59
N GLU A 36 5.68 8.52 6.48
CA GLU A 36 4.70 9.10 5.58
C GLU A 36 3.74 8.04 5.04
N LEU A 37 2.46 8.40 4.92
CA LEU A 37 1.44 7.48 4.40
C LEU A 37 1.82 6.98 3.00
N THR A 38 2.31 7.87 2.13
CA THR A 38 2.72 7.53 0.78
C THR A 38 3.79 6.43 0.75
N ASP A 39 4.77 6.50 1.65
CA ASP A 39 5.82 5.49 1.77
C ASP A 39 5.24 4.15 2.25
N LEU A 40 4.32 4.18 3.23
CA LEU A 40 3.64 2.98 3.71
C LEU A 40 2.81 2.32 2.62
N TYR A 41 2.07 3.10 1.83
CA TYR A 41 1.29 2.59 0.69
C TYR A 41 2.19 1.98 -0.37
N GLN A 42 3.32 2.63 -0.69
CA GLN A 42 4.28 2.10 -1.66
C GLN A 42 4.89 0.77 -1.17
N MET A 43 5.29 0.68 0.10
CA MET A 43 5.79 -0.57 0.69
C MET A 43 4.75 -1.69 0.64
N ALA A 44 3.50 -1.37 0.99
CA ALA A 44 2.41 -2.35 0.96
C ALA A 44 2.15 -2.83 -0.47
N TYR A 45 2.17 -1.91 -1.43
CA TYR A 45 2.00 -2.20 -2.85
C TYR A 45 3.11 -3.10 -3.39
N GLU A 46 4.37 -2.80 -3.08
CA GLU A 46 5.50 -3.65 -3.46
C GLU A 46 5.35 -5.05 -2.86
N LYS A 47 4.90 -5.19 -1.61
CA LYS A 47 4.71 -6.54 -1.05
C LYS A 47 3.51 -7.32 -1.54
N VAL A 48 2.41 -6.66 -1.85
CA VAL A 48 1.14 -7.33 -2.18
C VAL A 48 0.97 -7.50 -3.70
N ILE A 49 1.38 -6.52 -4.50
CA ILE A 49 1.14 -6.46 -5.94
C ILE A 49 2.37 -6.92 -6.73
N LYS A 50 3.58 -6.47 -6.36
CA LYS A 50 4.85 -6.77 -7.06
C LYS A 50 5.85 -7.54 -6.16
N PRO A 51 5.57 -8.80 -5.83
CA PRO A 51 6.41 -9.59 -4.93
C PRO A 51 7.86 -9.74 -5.41
#